data_AF-A0A0C2VHY9-F1
#
_entry.id   AF-A0A0C2VHY9-F1
#
_cell.length_a   1.000
_cell.length_b   1.000
_cell.length_c   1.000
_cell.angle_alpha   90.00
_cell.angle_beta   90.00
_cell.angle_gamma   90.00
#
_symmetry.space_group_name_H-M   'P 1'
#
loop_
_entity.id
_entity.type
_entity.pdbx_description
1 polymer ?
#
loop_
_entity_poly.entity_id
_entity_poly.type
_entity_poly.pdbx_seq_one_letter_code
_entity_poly.pdbx_strand_id
1 'polypeptide(L)' 'MPAIGETFPDYVFTKILGLPSVLVPYANADEDNHSPNDNIGIEYFLMK' A
#
# COMPACT_ATOMS: atom_id res chain seq x y z
N MET A 1 6.67 -9.45 -4.27
CA MET A 1 5.44 -8.74 -3.85
C MET A 1 4.23 -9.35 -4.53
N PRO A 2 3.04 -9.33 -3.92
CA PRO A 2 1.82 -9.70 -4.64
C PRO A 2 1.63 -8.82 -5.88
N ALA A 3 1.03 -9.37 -6.95
CA ALA A 3 0.67 -8.58 -8.12
C ALA A 3 -0.53 -7.69 -7.75
N ILE A 4 -0.27 -6.39 -7.63
CA ILE A 4 -1.26 -5.35 -7.37
C ILE A 4 -1.26 -4.37 -8.56
N GLY A 5 -2.39 -3.70 -8.79
CA GLY A 5 -2.57 -2.81 -9.95
C GLY A 5 -1.78 -1.49 -9.90
N GLU A 6 -1.06 -1.26 -8.80
CA GLU A 6 -0.29 -0.05 -8.55
C GLU A 6 1.20 -0.26 -8.82
N THR A 7 1.92 0.86 -8.99
CA THR A 7 3.37 0.85 -9.16
C THR A 7 4.05 1.43 -7.93
N PHE A 8 5.10 0.75 -7.47
CA PHE A 8 5.95 1.19 -6.36
C PHE A 8 7.41 1.17 -6.80
N PRO A 9 8.30 1.96 -6.17
CA PRO A 9 9.73 1.95 -6.46
C PRO A 9 10.46 0.72 -5.88
N ASP A 10 9.84 -0.47 -5.93
CA ASP A 10 10.37 -1.71 -5.33
C ASP A 10 11.76 -2.09 -5.85
N TYR A 11 12.04 -1.77 -7.12
CA TYR A 11 13.34 -2.03 -7.74
C TYR A 11 14.51 -1.38 -6.99
N VAL A 12 14.32 -0.17 -6.45
CA VAL A 12 15.39 0.53 -5.72
C VAL A 12 15.76 -0.26 -4.47
N PHE A 13 14.76 -0.72 -3.70
CA PHE A 13 14.99 -1.44 -2.47
C PHE A 13 15.51 -2.86 -2.72
N THR A 14 14.87 -3.62 -3.61
CA THR A 14 15.16 -5.04 -3.79
C THR A 14 16.34 -5.31 -4.73
N LYS A 15 16.63 -4.43 -5.70
CA LYS A 15 17.70 -4.64 -6.70
C LYS A 15 18.92 -3.76 -6.49
N ILE A 16 18.76 -2.48 -6.16
CA ILE A 16 19.90 -1.59 -5.92
C ILE A 16 20.45 -1.78 -4.51
N LEU A 17 19.58 -1.73 -3.50
CA LEU A 17 19.99 -1.82 -2.10
C LEU A 17 20.10 -3.27 -1.58
N GLY A 18 19.54 -4.25 -2.29
CA GLY A 18 19.55 -5.65 -1.88
C GLY A 18 18.75 -5.93 -0.61
N LEU A 19 17.84 -5.04 -0.23
CA LEU A 19 17.01 -5.14 0.97
C LEU A 19 15.68 -5.84 0.65
N PRO A 20 15.12 -6.62 1.58
CA PRO A 20 13.77 -7.13 1.43
C PRO A 20 12.77 -5.96 1.48
N SER A 21 11.68 -6.11 0.75
CA SER A 21 10.60 -5.14 0.66
C SER A 21 9.28 -5.85 0.93
N VAL A 22 8.48 -5.29 1.83
CA VAL A 22 7.20 -5.85 2.28
C VAL A 22 6.11 -4.79 2.12
N LEU A 23 4.96 -5.21 1.62
CA LEU A 23 3.76 -4.39 1.55
C LEU A 23 2.80 -4.87 2.64
N VAL A 24 2.34 -3.94 3.46
CA VAL A 24 1.35 -4.21 4.50
C VAL A 24 0.12 -3.36 4.17
N PRO A 25 -0.93 -3.94 3.56
CA PRO A 25 -2.13 -3.20 3.23
C PRO A 25 -2.82 -2.79 4.54
N TYR A 26 -3.26 -1.54 4.57
CA TYR A 26 -3.79 -0.95 5.78
C TYR A 26 -5.20 -0.38 5.60
N ALA A 27 -5.44 0.25 4.47
CA ALA A 27 -6.73 0.86 4.16
C ALA A 27 -7.78 -0.17 3.72
N ASN A 28 -9.04 0.26 3.75
CA ASN A 28 -10.17 -0.46 3.19
C ASN A 28 -10.09 -0.53 1.66
N ALA A 29 -10.80 -1.51 1.08
CA ALA A 29 -10.77 -1.76 -0.37
C ALA A 29 -11.37 -0.61 -1.21
N ASP A 30 -12.22 0.22 -0.61
CA ASP A 30 -12.89 1.40 -1.17
C ASP A 30 -12.30 2.72 -0.64
N GLU A 31 -11.00 2.74 -0.33
CA GLU A 31 -10.28 3.98 0.05
C GLU A 31 -10.34 5.04 -1.05
N ASP A 32 -10.55 4.63 -2.30
CA ASP A 32 -10.74 5.47 -3.49
C ASP A 32 -9.54 6.31 -3.95
N ASN A 33 -8.34 6.09 -3.38
CA ASN A 33 -7.07 6.76 -3.67
C ASN A 33 -7.01 7.63 -4.95
N HIS A 34 -6.70 8.92 -4.76
CA HIS A 34 -6.68 9.94 -5.81
C HIS A 34 -8.07 10.24 -6.42
N SER A 35 -9.17 9.93 -5.74
CA SER A 35 -10.52 10.21 -6.21
C SER A 35 -11.33 11.05 -5.20
N PRO A 36 -12.50 11.59 -5.59
CA PRO A 36 -13.38 12.25 -4.65
C PRO A 36 -13.90 11.28 -3.58
N ASN A 37 -14.03 11.77 -2.35
CA ASN A 37 -14.43 10.97 -1.18
C ASN A 37 -13.42 9.88 -0.76
N ASP A 38 -12.13 10.07 -1.06
CA ASP A 38 -11.04 9.29 -0.47
C ASP A 38 -11.23 9.16 1.05
N ASN A 39 -11.16 7.93 1.56
CA ASN A 39 -11.54 7.64 2.94
C ASN A 39 -10.71 6.52 3.57
N ILE A 40 -10.69 6.49 4.90
CA ILE A 40 -10.18 5.35 5.67
C ILE A 40 -11.13 5.06 6.83
N GLY A 41 -11.52 3.79 7.00
CA GLY A 41 -12.32 3.37 8.16
C GLY A 41 -11.53 3.52 9.47
N ILE A 42 -12.21 3.85 10.58
CA ILE A 42 -11.55 4.10 11.87
C ILE A 42 -10.92 2.82 12.43
N GLU A 43 -11.57 1.68 12.22
CA GLU A 43 -11.06 0.34 12.57
C GLU A 43 -9.76 0.03 11.84
N TYR A 44 -9.70 0.33 10.54
CA TYR A 44 -8.49 0.26 9.74
C TYR A 44 -7.46 1.23 10.33
N PHE A 45 -7.76 2.52 10.50
CA PHE A 45 -6.86 3.51 11.11
C PHE A 45 -6.38 3.19 12.54
N LEU A 46 -7.04 2.29 13.26
CA LEU A 46 -6.58 1.85 14.59
C LEU A 46 -5.93 0.48 14.60
N MET A 47 -5.85 -0.22 13.45
CA MET A 47 -5.38 -1.61 13.34
C MET A 47 -6.14 -2.54 14.31
N LYS A 48 -7.46 -2.37 14.42
CA LYS A 48 -8.34 -3.12 15.34
C LYS A 48 -9.39 -3.90 14.59
#